data_AF-A0A3S3MNI3-F1
#
_entry.id   AF-A0A3S3MNI3-F1
#
_cell.length_a   1.000
_cell.length_b   1.000
_cell.length_c   1.000
_cell.angle_alpha   90.00
_cell.angle_beta   90.00
_cell.angle_gamma   90.00
#
_symmetry.space_group_name_H-M   'P 1'
#
loop_
_entity.id
_entity.type
_entity.pdbx_description
1 polymer ?
#
loop_
_entity_poly.entity_id
_entity_poly.type
_entity_poly.pdbx_seq_one_letter_code
_entity_poly.pdbx_strand_id
1 'polypeptide(L)'
;MARDDVENLWIERVKSEGAVPLLEPDNCPNGWASPPGDKFMVRGPDYFTTRVKIPGGDYLLKPLAFDWIKSPTKIGEVLKNPNSRVMKAIAAEFPTGKKPFVWAFNLQVPSKDNYSAIAYFVALESIPDGSLMDRFLKGDDAFRNSRLKLIANIVKGPWIVRTAVGEQAICILGRAVSCKYFIGENYIEVDVDIGASMVANAIVHLAFGYITTLTVDLAFLIEGQTESELPERILGAVRFSELNPASAKPIDLPSDELTENPESSLPTSWWKSLGQGFSNLIHKDTPESPSSVSTHVNDYQEIVRISPKLAENMLTLLYRRNWEALFPPVDGS
;
A
#
# COMPACT_ATOMS: atom_id res chain seq x y z
N MET A 1 6.34 -23.66 -30.81
CA MET A 1 6.51 -22.36 -30.13
C MET A 1 5.51 -21.43 -30.74
N ALA A 2 4.47 -21.08 -29.99
CA ALA A 2 3.43 -20.19 -30.47
C ALA A 2 4.01 -18.77 -30.58
N ARG A 3 3.46 -17.93 -31.45
CA ARG A 3 3.90 -16.53 -31.64
C ARG A 3 3.93 -15.75 -30.31
N ASP A 4 3.07 -16.12 -29.38
CA ASP A 4 2.94 -15.50 -28.05
C ASP A 4 4.16 -15.76 -27.13
N ASP A 5 4.92 -16.84 -27.35
CA ASP A 5 6.08 -17.23 -26.51
C ASP A 5 7.31 -16.33 -26.76
N VAL A 6 7.38 -15.68 -27.93
CA VAL A 6 8.49 -14.80 -28.32
C VAL A 6 8.17 -13.32 -28.01
N GLU A 7 6.88 -12.98 -27.90
CA GLU A 7 6.40 -11.59 -27.92
C GLU A 7 6.57 -10.82 -26.60
N ASN A 8 7.09 -11.45 -25.54
CA ASN A 8 7.25 -10.80 -24.23
C ASN A 8 8.63 -10.99 -23.57
N LEU A 9 9.69 -11.23 -24.35
CA LEU A 9 11.06 -11.36 -23.81
C LEU A 9 11.51 -10.13 -23.01
N TRP A 10 11.05 -8.93 -23.37
CA TRP A 10 11.33 -7.71 -22.63
C TRP A 10 10.66 -7.71 -21.25
N ILE A 11 9.46 -8.27 -21.10
CA ILE A 11 8.78 -8.41 -19.80
C ILE A 11 9.59 -9.34 -18.91
N GLU A 12 10.02 -10.49 -19.43
CA GLU A 12 10.83 -11.44 -18.67
C GLU A 12 12.18 -10.85 -18.26
N ARG A 13 12.81 -10.06 -19.15
CA ARG A 13 14.00 -9.28 -18.80
C ARG A 13 13.73 -8.33 -17.65
N VAL A 14 12.68 -7.51 -17.75
CA VAL A 14 12.31 -6.55 -16.69
C VAL A 14 12.00 -7.27 -15.37
N LYS A 15 11.32 -8.41 -15.40
CA LYS A 15 11.07 -9.21 -14.18
C LYS A 15 12.37 -9.70 -13.53
N SER A 16 13.38 -10.08 -14.33
CA SER A 16 14.64 -10.66 -13.85
C SER A 16 15.68 -9.66 -13.32
N GLU A 17 15.64 -8.38 -13.75
CA GLU A 17 16.64 -7.37 -13.38
C GLU A 17 16.41 -6.71 -12.01
N GLY A 18 15.26 -6.99 -11.39
CA GLY A 18 14.88 -6.49 -10.06
C GLY A 18 15.83 -6.97 -8.95
N ALA A 19 15.87 -6.26 -7.82
CA ALA A 19 16.63 -6.71 -6.64
C ALA A 19 16.01 -7.95 -5.99
N VAL A 20 14.68 -8.04 -6.09
CA VAL A 20 13.88 -9.12 -5.53
C VAL A 20 13.56 -10.09 -6.66
N PRO A 21 13.89 -11.38 -6.55
CA PRO A 21 13.65 -12.35 -7.60
C PRO A 21 12.15 -12.62 -7.77
N LEU A 22 11.71 -12.75 -9.02
CA LEU A 22 10.38 -13.28 -9.34
C LEU A 22 10.38 -14.80 -9.12
N LEU A 23 9.43 -15.28 -8.35
CA LEU A 23 9.26 -16.70 -8.00
C LEU A 23 7.79 -17.13 -8.16
N GLU A 24 7.55 -18.42 -8.04
CA GLU A 24 6.19 -18.96 -8.00
C GLU A 24 5.47 -18.58 -6.70
N PRO A 25 4.16 -18.26 -6.72
CA PRO A 25 3.44 -17.81 -5.53
C PRO A 25 3.53 -18.78 -4.34
N ASP A 26 3.46 -20.08 -4.59
CA ASP A 26 3.47 -21.10 -3.54
C ASP A 26 4.87 -21.40 -2.99
N ASN A 27 5.93 -20.93 -3.66
CA ASN A 27 7.32 -21.05 -3.22
C ASN A 27 8.10 -19.76 -3.52
N CYS A 28 7.86 -18.74 -2.69
CA CYS A 28 8.35 -17.38 -2.91
C CYS A 28 9.34 -16.86 -1.83
N PRO A 29 10.32 -17.64 -1.32
CA PRO A 29 11.20 -17.15 -0.25
C PRO A 29 12.09 -15.98 -0.72
N ASN A 30 12.15 -14.91 0.08
CA ASN A 30 12.89 -13.67 -0.23
C ASN A 30 12.56 -13.07 -1.61
N GLY A 31 11.39 -13.38 -2.15
CA GLY A 31 11.01 -13.09 -3.52
C GLY A 31 9.73 -12.27 -3.63
N TRP A 32 9.35 -12.01 -4.88
CA TRP A 32 8.02 -11.53 -5.23
C TRP A 32 7.36 -12.48 -6.22
N ALA A 33 6.03 -12.44 -6.30
CA ALA A 33 5.23 -13.25 -7.22
C ALA A 33 3.93 -12.53 -7.59
N SER A 34 3.20 -13.08 -8.54
CA SER A 34 1.82 -12.67 -8.81
C SER A 34 0.87 -13.74 -8.24
N PRO A 35 0.22 -13.49 -7.08
CA PRO A 35 -0.67 -14.48 -6.47
C PRO A 35 -1.88 -14.77 -7.40
N PRO A 36 -2.65 -15.85 -7.17
CA PRO A 36 -3.92 -16.04 -7.87
C PRO A 36 -4.96 -14.97 -7.48
N GLY A 37 -5.69 -14.43 -8.45
CA GLY A 37 -6.72 -13.41 -8.21
C GLY A 37 -7.89 -13.88 -7.36
N ASP A 38 -8.19 -15.18 -7.37
CA ASP A 38 -9.26 -15.77 -6.57
C ASP A 38 -9.00 -15.73 -5.05
N LYS A 39 -7.78 -15.40 -4.63
CA LYS A 39 -7.46 -15.14 -3.21
C LYS A 39 -8.03 -13.82 -2.71
N PHE A 40 -8.51 -12.95 -3.60
CA PHE A 40 -9.06 -11.65 -3.25
C PHE A 40 -10.56 -11.61 -3.54
N MET A 41 -11.35 -11.26 -2.53
CA MET A 41 -12.80 -11.17 -2.65
C MET A 41 -13.22 -9.75 -3.04
N VAL A 42 -13.87 -9.61 -4.19
CA VAL A 42 -14.31 -8.34 -4.79
C VAL A 42 -15.83 -8.23 -4.83
N ARG A 43 -16.38 -7.02 -5.00
CA ARG A 43 -17.83 -6.84 -5.11
C ARG A 43 -18.37 -7.61 -6.34
N GLY A 44 -19.34 -8.50 -6.12
CA GLY A 44 -20.00 -9.25 -7.19
C GLY A 44 -20.95 -8.38 -8.04
N PRO A 45 -21.55 -8.94 -9.11
CA PRO A 45 -22.39 -8.21 -10.05
C PRO A 45 -23.56 -7.47 -9.37
N ASP A 46 -24.22 -8.13 -8.42
CA ASP A 46 -25.38 -7.60 -7.69
C ASP A 46 -25.01 -7.12 -6.29
N TYR A 47 -23.78 -6.65 -6.06
CA TYR A 47 -23.30 -6.34 -4.69
C TYR A 47 -24.15 -5.30 -3.96
N PHE A 48 -24.66 -4.28 -4.65
CA PHE A 48 -25.43 -3.22 -3.98
C PHE A 48 -26.76 -3.71 -3.40
N THR A 49 -27.31 -4.80 -3.91
CA THR A 49 -28.52 -5.45 -3.40
C THR A 49 -28.19 -6.65 -2.49
N THR A 50 -27.26 -7.50 -2.90
CA THR A 50 -26.97 -8.78 -2.23
C THR A 50 -25.88 -8.69 -1.15
N ARG A 51 -25.01 -7.68 -1.23
CA ARG A 51 -23.76 -7.56 -0.44
C ARG A 51 -22.81 -8.76 -0.58
N VAL A 52 -22.96 -9.56 -1.64
CA VAL A 52 -22.14 -10.75 -1.88
C VAL A 52 -20.86 -10.40 -2.64
N LYS A 53 -19.72 -10.79 -2.06
CA LYS A 53 -18.42 -10.74 -2.73
C LYS A 53 -18.12 -12.06 -3.43
N ILE A 54 -17.37 -11.98 -4.52
CA ILE A 54 -16.93 -13.14 -5.32
C ILE A 54 -15.39 -13.16 -5.44
N PRO A 55 -14.78 -14.30 -5.78
CA PRO A 55 -13.36 -14.35 -6.14
C PRO A 55 -13.07 -13.38 -7.30
N GLY A 56 -11.93 -12.69 -7.25
CA GLY A 56 -11.60 -11.61 -8.18
C GLY A 56 -11.22 -12.02 -9.59
N GLY A 57 -10.82 -13.28 -9.80
CA GLY A 57 -10.42 -13.79 -11.12
C GLY A 57 -9.25 -13.03 -11.75
N ASP A 58 -9.25 -12.96 -13.09
CA ASP A 58 -8.15 -12.40 -13.87
C ASP A 58 -7.94 -10.89 -13.68
N TYR A 59 -6.67 -10.50 -13.69
CA TYR A 59 -6.21 -9.12 -13.60
C TYR A 59 -6.40 -8.36 -14.90
N LEU A 60 -6.68 -7.05 -14.78
CA LEU A 60 -6.74 -6.16 -15.94
C LEU A 60 -5.34 -5.84 -16.50
N LEU A 61 -4.30 -5.91 -15.66
CA LEU A 61 -2.92 -5.64 -16.04
C LEU A 61 -2.01 -6.83 -15.74
N LYS A 62 -0.98 -7.00 -16.57
CA LYS A 62 0.05 -8.02 -16.34
C LYS A 62 1.10 -7.52 -15.35
N PRO A 63 1.57 -8.35 -14.41
CA PRO A 63 2.70 -8.00 -13.54
C PRO A 63 3.96 -7.78 -14.35
N LEU A 64 4.65 -6.67 -14.09
CA LEU A 64 5.84 -6.26 -14.85
C LEU A 64 7.12 -6.31 -14.00
N ALA A 65 7.08 -5.80 -12.78
CA ALA A 65 8.25 -5.73 -11.90
C ALA A 65 7.86 -5.50 -10.44
N PHE A 66 8.79 -5.81 -9.55
CA PHE A 66 8.77 -5.36 -8.16
C PHE A 66 10.14 -4.83 -7.77
N ASP A 67 10.17 -3.62 -7.22
CA ASP A 67 11.39 -3.01 -6.68
C ASP A 67 11.29 -2.80 -5.18
N TRP A 68 12.39 -3.09 -4.50
CA TRP A 68 12.60 -2.83 -3.09
C TRP A 68 13.77 -1.85 -2.96
N ILE A 69 13.46 -0.60 -2.63
CA ILE A 69 14.40 0.52 -2.68
C ILE A 69 14.55 1.11 -1.29
N LYS A 70 15.76 1.59 -0.98
CA LYS A 70 16.04 2.39 0.20
C LYS A 70 16.67 3.73 -0.18
N SER A 71 16.34 4.78 0.55
CA SER A 71 16.84 6.14 0.32
C SER A 71 16.85 6.97 1.61
N PRO A 72 17.69 8.02 1.69
CA PRO A 72 17.67 8.94 2.84
C PRO A 72 16.36 9.73 2.96
N THR A 73 15.69 9.99 1.84
CA THR A 73 14.42 10.74 1.73
C THR A 73 13.34 9.89 1.05
N LYS A 74 12.06 10.29 1.13
CA LYS A 74 10.99 9.62 0.37
C LYS A 74 11.25 9.78 -1.12
N ILE A 75 11.02 8.72 -1.89
CA ILE A 75 11.21 8.73 -3.35
C ILE A 75 9.85 8.72 -4.05
N GLY A 76 9.72 9.58 -5.06
CA GLY A 76 8.57 9.66 -5.94
C GLY A 76 9.00 9.89 -7.38
N GLU A 77 8.05 9.89 -8.30
CA GLU A 77 8.28 10.01 -9.75
C GLU A 77 9.34 9.00 -10.27
N VAL A 78 9.34 7.76 -9.74
CA VAL A 78 10.31 6.72 -10.08
C VAL A 78 10.26 6.31 -11.55
N LEU A 79 9.11 6.46 -12.21
CA LEU A 79 8.97 6.23 -13.65
C LEU A 79 9.52 7.40 -14.48
N LYS A 80 9.56 8.61 -13.93
CA LYS A 80 10.18 9.78 -14.58
C LYS A 80 11.70 9.82 -14.42
N ASN A 81 12.22 9.13 -13.40
CA ASN A 81 13.66 9.03 -13.17
C ASN A 81 14.37 8.54 -14.45
N PRO A 82 15.39 9.25 -14.97
CA PRO A 82 16.14 8.84 -16.15
C PRO A 82 16.76 7.45 -16.04
N ASN A 83 16.95 6.93 -14.82
CA ASN A 83 17.47 5.61 -14.50
C ASN A 83 16.38 4.55 -14.26
N SER A 84 15.11 4.86 -14.49
CA SER A 84 14.02 3.90 -14.40
C SER A 84 14.25 2.69 -15.31
N ARG A 85 14.55 1.53 -14.73
CA ARG A 85 14.79 0.29 -15.49
C ARG A 85 13.57 -0.12 -16.31
N VAL A 86 12.37 0.10 -15.78
CA VAL A 86 11.09 -0.20 -16.44
C VAL A 86 10.94 0.67 -17.70
N MET A 87 11.12 1.98 -17.57
CA MET A 87 10.96 2.88 -18.72
C MET A 87 12.09 2.75 -19.74
N LYS A 88 13.33 2.47 -19.30
CA LYS A 88 14.44 2.15 -20.20
C LYS A 88 14.16 0.89 -21.03
N ALA A 89 13.66 -0.17 -20.41
CA ALA A 89 13.31 -1.39 -21.13
C ALA A 89 12.20 -1.16 -22.15
N ILE A 90 11.16 -0.41 -21.80
CA ILE A 90 10.08 -0.05 -22.73
C ILE A 90 10.60 0.82 -23.88
N ALA A 91 11.45 1.82 -23.60
CA ALA A 91 12.02 2.66 -24.64
C ALA A 91 12.93 1.88 -25.61
N ALA A 92 13.67 0.88 -25.09
CA ALA A 92 14.53 0.02 -25.90
C ALA A 92 13.73 -0.95 -26.78
N GLU A 93 12.65 -1.53 -26.25
CA GLU A 93 11.79 -2.48 -26.98
C GLU A 93 10.87 -1.76 -27.99
N PHE A 94 10.36 -0.58 -27.62
CA PHE A 94 9.43 0.22 -28.41
C PHE A 94 10.05 1.58 -28.79
N PRO A 95 11.09 1.60 -29.65
CA PRO A 95 11.75 2.85 -30.06
C PRO A 95 10.85 3.73 -30.94
N THR A 96 9.89 3.11 -31.62
CA THR A 96 8.89 3.77 -32.48
C THR A 96 7.52 3.15 -32.24
N GLY A 97 6.46 3.95 -32.37
CA GLY A 97 5.08 3.46 -32.23
C GLY A 97 4.52 3.61 -30.82
N LYS A 98 3.38 2.97 -30.58
CA LYS A 98 2.64 3.08 -29.32
C LYS A 98 3.31 2.22 -28.24
N LYS A 99 3.76 2.86 -27.17
CA LYS A 99 4.30 2.18 -25.99
C LYS A 99 3.17 1.60 -25.13
N PRO A 100 3.40 0.48 -24.43
CA PRO A 100 2.42 -0.05 -23.48
C PRO A 100 2.25 0.91 -22.29
N PHE A 101 1.09 0.87 -21.65
CA PHE A 101 0.77 1.73 -20.51
C PHE A 101 1.20 1.07 -19.19
N VAL A 102 1.98 1.76 -18.37
CA VAL A 102 2.52 1.22 -17.10
C VAL A 102 1.79 1.81 -15.90
N TRP A 103 1.42 0.97 -14.94
CA TRP A 103 0.97 1.39 -13.62
C TRP A 103 2.01 1.04 -12.56
N ALA A 104 2.47 2.02 -11.82
CA ALA A 104 3.33 1.83 -10.66
C ALA A 104 2.58 2.20 -9.37
N PHE A 105 2.63 1.32 -8.37
CA PHE A 105 2.20 1.60 -7.01
C PHE A 105 3.42 1.60 -6.11
N ASN A 106 3.82 2.78 -5.62
CA ASN A 106 4.98 2.99 -4.76
C ASN A 106 4.50 3.13 -3.31
N LEU A 107 4.63 2.06 -2.54
CA LEU A 107 4.31 2.07 -1.11
C LEU A 107 5.51 2.62 -0.33
N GLN A 108 5.43 3.90 0.02
CA GLN A 108 6.47 4.60 0.75
C GLN A 108 6.33 4.31 2.24
N VAL A 109 7.37 3.72 2.84
CA VAL A 109 7.46 3.39 4.26
C VAL A 109 8.53 4.29 4.90
N PRO A 110 8.15 5.44 5.49
CA PRO A 110 9.11 6.34 6.09
C PRO A 110 9.68 5.73 7.36
N SER A 111 10.99 5.56 7.43
CA SER A 111 11.69 5.11 8.64
C SER A 111 12.98 5.93 8.82
N LYS A 112 13.93 5.45 9.62
CA LYS A 112 15.28 6.07 9.65
C LYS A 112 15.91 6.06 8.26
N ASP A 113 15.77 4.94 7.55
CA ASP A 113 16.03 4.81 6.12
C ASP A 113 14.67 4.69 5.42
N ASN A 114 14.34 5.56 4.47
CA ASN A 114 13.05 5.48 3.79
C ASN A 114 13.06 4.27 2.86
N TYR A 115 12.02 3.45 2.92
CA TYR A 115 11.86 2.30 2.02
C TYR A 115 10.71 2.52 1.05
N SER A 116 10.85 1.97 -0.14
CA SER A 116 9.80 1.92 -1.15
C SER A 116 9.65 0.51 -1.69
N ALA A 117 8.46 -0.06 -1.52
CA ALA A 117 8.02 -1.26 -2.22
C ALA A 117 7.20 -0.84 -3.42
N ILE A 118 7.73 -1.06 -4.62
CA ILE A 118 7.13 -0.56 -5.87
C ILE A 118 6.68 -1.73 -6.72
N ALA A 119 5.37 -1.84 -6.94
CA ALA A 119 4.78 -2.83 -7.81
C ALA A 119 4.44 -2.21 -9.16
N TYR A 120 4.96 -2.79 -10.24
CA TYR A 120 4.73 -2.34 -11.61
C TYR A 120 3.86 -3.33 -12.36
N PHE A 121 2.89 -2.80 -13.08
CA PHE A 121 1.97 -3.55 -13.93
C PHE A 121 1.90 -2.90 -15.32
N VAL A 122 1.52 -3.68 -16.33
CA VAL A 122 1.47 -3.22 -17.72
C VAL A 122 0.16 -3.59 -18.41
N ALA A 123 -0.41 -2.62 -19.11
CA ALA A 123 -1.47 -2.83 -20.10
C ALA A 123 -0.81 -3.06 -21.46
N LEU A 124 -0.89 -4.29 -21.96
CA LEU A 124 -0.44 -4.62 -23.32
C LEU A 124 -1.46 -4.24 -24.38
N GLU A 125 -2.74 -4.22 -24.00
CA GLU A 125 -3.83 -3.75 -24.84
C GLU A 125 -4.19 -2.30 -24.48
N SER A 126 -4.85 -1.61 -25.42
CA SER A 126 -5.38 -0.28 -25.14
C SER A 126 -6.47 -0.35 -24.07
N ILE A 127 -6.37 0.54 -23.08
CA ILE A 127 -7.42 0.73 -22.08
C ILE A 127 -8.70 1.18 -22.82
N PRO A 128 -9.83 0.46 -22.68
CA PRO A 128 -11.05 0.81 -23.41
C PRO A 128 -11.60 2.18 -22.99
N ASP A 129 -11.97 3.00 -23.96
CA ASP A 129 -12.57 4.31 -23.72
C ASP A 129 -13.85 4.19 -22.89
N GLY A 130 -14.02 5.07 -21.89
CA GLY A 130 -15.18 5.07 -20.99
C GLY A 130 -15.16 3.99 -19.90
N SER A 131 -14.22 3.04 -19.94
CA SER A 131 -14.01 2.07 -18.86
C SER A 131 -13.71 2.77 -17.52
N LEU A 132 -13.87 2.05 -16.41
CA LEU A 132 -13.53 2.61 -15.09
C LEU A 132 -12.04 2.98 -14.98
N MET A 133 -11.14 2.24 -15.64
CA MET A 133 -9.72 2.58 -15.72
C MET A 133 -9.50 3.88 -16.51
N ASP A 134 -10.14 4.02 -17.67
CA ASP A 134 -10.05 5.24 -18.49
C ASP A 134 -10.57 6.47 -17.73
N ARG A 135 -11.72 6.35 -17.07
CA ARG A 135 -12.27 7.40 -16.21
C ARG A 135 -11.38 7.73 -15.02
N PHE A 136 -10.71 6.74 -14.43
CA PHE A 136 -9.74 6.96 -13.34
C PHE A 136 -8.49 7.71 -13.81
N LEU A 137 -7.97 7.39 -14.99
CA LEU A 137 -6.84 8.09 -15.58
C LEU A 137 -7.20 9.54 -15.93
N LYS A 138 -8.38 9.79 -16.51
CA LYS A 138 -8.86 11.12 -16.90
C LYS A 138 -9.46 11.94 -15.74
N GLY A 139 -9.75 11.31 -14.61
CA GLY A 139 -10.40 11.95 -13.45
C GLY A 139 -9.50 12.96 -12.72
N ASP A 140 -10.03 13.54 -11.64
CA ASP A 140 -9.25 14.36 -10.71
C ASP A 140 -8.79 13.53 -9.49
N ASP A 141 -7.98 14.13 -8.62
CA ASP A 141 -7.47 13.43 -7.43
C ASP A 141 -8.58 13.13 -6.42
N ALA A 142 -9.65 13.92 -6.38
CA ALA A 142 -10.81 13.63 -5.54
C ALA A 142 -11.48 12.31 -5.97
N PHE A 143 -11.70 12.13 -7.28
CA PHE A 143 -12.17 10.88 -7.85
C PHE A 143 -11.20 9.75 -7.52
N ARG A 144 -9.90 9.89 -7.85
CA ARG A 144 -8.91 8.82 -7.60
C ARG A 144 -8.84 8.41 -6.13
N ASN A 145 -8.80 9.38 -5.22
CA ASN A 145 -8.73 9.13 -3.78
C ASN A 145 -9.99 8.47 -3.22
N SER A 146 -11.15 8.72 -3.82
CA SER A 146 -12.41 8.10 -3.40
C SER A 146 -12.59 6.68 -3.94
N ARG A 147 -11.78 6.25 -4.92
CA ARG A 147 -11.97 5.01 -5.67
C ARG A 147 -10.81 4.02 -5.57
N LEU A 148 -9.57 4.47 -5.42
CA LEU A 148 -8.42 3.57 -5.37
C LEU A 148 -8.50 2.70 -4.11
N LYS A 149 -8.55 1.38 -4.32
CA LYS A 149 -8.79 0.37 -3.28
C LYS A 149 -7.62 -0.60 -3.23
N LEU A 150 -7.22 -0.96 -2.01
CA LEU A 150 -6.21 -1.97 -1.73
C LEU A 150 -6.85 -3.09 -0.90
N ILE A 151 -6.56 -4.33 -1.27
CA ILE A 151 -6.80 -5.51 -0.44
C ILE A 151 -5.42 -6.07 -0.04
N ALA A 152 -5.19 -6.23 1.25
CA ALA A 152 -3.97 -6.81 1.80
C ALA A 152 -4.29 -8.09 2.58
N ASN A 153 -3.58 -9.17 2.28
CA ASN A 153 -3.67 -10.45 3.00
C ASN A 153 -2.29 -10.80 3.58
N ILE A 154 -2.24 -11.06 4.88
CA ILE A 154 -1.04 -11.60 5.54
C ILE A 154 -1.07 -13.13 5.42
N VAL A 155 -0.40 -13.65 4.40
CA VAL A 155 -0.36 -15.08 4.06
C VAL A 155 0.45 -15.86 5.10
N LYS A 156 1.61 -15.31 5.50
CA LYS A 156 2.49 -15.86 6.53
C LYS A 156 2.92 -14.72 7.43
N GLY A 157 2.86 -14.94 8.73
CA GLY A 157 3.36 -13.97 9.69
C GLY A 157 2.91 -14.21 11.12
N PRO A 158 3.53 -13.51 12.09
CA PRO A 158 3.10 -13.54 13.48
C PRO A 158 1.64 -13.15 13.64
N TRP A 159 0.95 -13.77 14.61
CA TRP A 159 -0.46 -13.48 14.88
C TRP A 159 -0.71 -12.00 15.23
N ILE A 160 0.27 -11.34 15.86
CA ILE A 160 0.19 -9.91 16.20
C ILE A 160 0.11 -9.01 14.96
N VAL A 161 0.86 -9.34 13.90
CA VAL A 161 0.79 -8.60 12.62
C VAL A 161 -0.56 -8.83 11.95
N ARG A 162 -1.02 -10.10 11.89
CA ARG A 162 -2.35 -10.46 11.37
C ARG A 162 -3.47 -9.71 12.09
N THR A 163 -3.37 -9.61 13.42
CA THR A 163 -4.36 -8.91 14.25
C THR A 163 -4.33 -7.40 14.01
N ALA A 164 -3.15 -6.80 13.89
CA ALA A 164 -3.00 -5.37 13.65
C ALA A 164 -3.52 -4.95 12.26
N VAL A 165 -3.26 -5.77 11.24
CA VAL A 165 -3.74 -5.56 9.87
C VAL A 165 -5.24 -5.83 9.76
N GLY A 166 -5.75 -6.80 10.53
CA GLY A 166 -7.13 -7.24 10.49
C GLY A 166 -7.34 -8.42 9.54
N GLU A 167 -8.43 -9.16 9.76
CA GLU A 167 -8.75 -10.39 9.01
C GLU A 167 -9.07 -10.14 7.53
N GLN A 168 -9.57 -8.95 7.19
CA GLN A 168 -9.78 -8.48 5.81
C GLN A 168 -9.31 -7.04 5.70
N ALA A 169 -8.01 -6.82 5.45
CA ALA A 169 -7.47 -5.49 5.30
C ALA A 169 -7.82 -4.92 3.92
N ILE A 170 -9.01 -4.36 3.83
CA ILE A 170 -9.52 -3.65 2.65
C ILE A 170 -9.59 -2.18 2.99
N CYS A 171 -8.94 -1.32 2.21
CA CYS A 171 -9.02 0.12 2.40
C CYS A 171 -9.17 0.84 1.07
N ILE A 172 -9.83 1.99 1.11
CA ILE A 172 -9.75 2.99 0.04
C ILE A 172 -8.51 3.83 0.33
N LEU A 173 -7.45 3.63 -0.44
CA LEU A 173 -6.11 4.15 -0.17
C LEU A 173 -6.12 5.66 0.03
N GLY A 174 -6.71 6.41 -0.91
CA GLY A 174 -6.74 7.88 -0.83
C GLY A 174 -7.62 8.45 0.28
N ARG A 175 -8.36 7.61 1.02
CA ARG A 175 -9.04 7.99 2.27
C ARG A 175 -8.24 7.62 3.52
N ALA A 176 -7.37 6.61 3.42
CA ALA A 176 -6.62 6.06 4.55
C ALA A 176 -5.24 6.72 4.72
N VAL A 177 -4.61 7.09 3.61
CA VAL A 177 -3.26 7.66 3.51
C VAL A 177 -3.19 8.67 2.37
N SER A 178 -2.19 9.55 2.40
CA SER A 178 -1.97 10.50 1.30
C SER A 178 -1.49 9.75 0.06
N CYS A 179 -2.11 10.03 -1.09
CA CYS A 179 -1.71 9.47 -2.39
C CYS A 179 -1.40 10.62 -3.35
N LYS A 180 -0.25 10.56 -4.03
CA LYS A 180 0.09 11.46 -5.15
C LYS A 180 0.04 10.68 -6.46
N TYR A 181 -0.54 11.28 -7.49
CA TYR A 181 -0.71 10.66 -8.80
C TYR A 181 0.12 11.41 -9.84
N PHE A 182 1.03 10.71 -10.49
CA PHE A 182 1.85 11.26 -11.58
C PHE A 182 1.49 10.56 -12.87
N ILE A 183 0.91 11.30 -13.81
CA ILE A 183 0.47 10.78 -15.10
C ILE A 183 1.41 11.28 -16.18
N GLY A 184 2.03 10.34 -16.90
CA GLY A 184 2.82 10.62 -18.09
C GLY A 184 2.11 10.14 -19.37
N GLU A 185 2.83 10.18 -20.48
CA GLU A 185 2.29 9.78 -21.80
C GLU A 185 1.83 8.32 -21.83
N ASN A 186 2.59 7.42 -21.21
CA ASN A 186 2.32 5.98 -21.20
C ASN A 186 2.43 5.38 -19.80
N TYR A 187 2.20 6.17 -18.74
CA TYR A 187 2.18 5.65 -17.38
C TYR A 187 1.32 6.44 -16.41
N ILE A 188 0.96 5.79 -15.31
CA ILE A 188 0.62 6.45 -14.05
C ILE A 188 1.50 5.86 -12.94
N GLU A 189 1.91 6.71 -12.03
CA GLU A 189 2.53 6.34 -10.77
C GLU A 189 1.67 6.83 -9.62
N VAL A 190 1.43 5.95 -8.65
CA VAL A 190 0.72 6.24 -7.42
C VAL A 190 1.69 6.10 -6.25
N ASP A 191 2.11 7.24 -5.71
CA ASP A 191 2.90 7.32 -4.50
C ASP A 191 1.97 7.29 -3.30
N VAL A 192 2.07 6.21 -2.51
CA VAL A 192 1.26 5.97 -1.32
C VAL A 192 2.10 6.28 -0.08
N ASP A 193 1.90 7.46 0.50
CA ASP A 193 2.64 7.93 1.68
C ASP A 193 2.02 7.37 2.96
N ILE A 194 2.53 6.23 3.41
CA ILE A 194 2.04 5.54 4.61
C ILE A 194 2.31 6.38 5.86
N GLY A 195 3.39 7.16 5.88
CA GLY A 195 3.75 8.02 7.02
C GLY A 195 2.80 9.19 7.24
N ALA A 196 1.94 9.51 6.26
CA ALA A 196 0.92 10.55 6.40
C ALA A 196 -0.25 10.15 7.34
N SER A 197 -0.34 8.87 7.73
CA SER A 197 -1.36 8.37 8.66
C SER A 197 -0.71 7.72 9.86
N MET A 198 -0.95 8.25 11.06
CA MET A 198 -0.39 7.69 12.30
C MET A 198 -0.74 6.21 12.49
N VAL A 199 -1.97 5.83 12.13
CA VAL A 199 -2.41 4.43 12.24
C VAL A 199 -1.72 3.55 11.22
N ALA A 200 -1.77 3.93 9.93
CA ALA A 200 -1.16 3.12 8.87
C ALA A 200 0.35 2.98 9.12
N ASN A 201 1.00 4.06 9.52
CA ASN A 201 2.39 4.09 9.89
C ASN A 201 2.71 3.12 11.02
N ALA A 202 1.90 3.09 12.10
CA ALA A 202 2.10 2.19 13.22
C ALA A 202 1.93 0.71 12.83
N ILE A 203 0.90 0.38 12.03
CA ILE A 203 0.65 -0.99 11.54
C ILE A 203 1.80 -1.46 10.64
N VAL A 204 2.22 -0.61 9.71
CA VAL A 204 3.28 -0.95 8.76
C VAL A 204 4.64 -1.05 9.45
N HIS A 205 4.95 -0.22 10.45
CA HIS A 205 6.18 -0.36 11.24
C HIS A 205 6.20 -1.64 12.08
N LEU A 206 5.05 -2.03 12.66
CA LEU A 206 4.92 -3.32 13.32
C LEU A 206 5.20 -4.45 12.33
N ALA A 207 4.58 -4.42 11.14
CA ALA A 207 4.83 -5.41 10.10
C ALA A 207 6.29 -5.39 9.63
N PHE A 208 6.89 -4.22 9.47
CA PHE A 208 8.27 -4.04 9.05
C PHE A 208 9.24 -4.71 10.04
N GLY A 209 8.96 -4.68 11.34
CA GLY A 209 9.74 -5.41 12.35
C GLY A 209 9.78 -6.93 12.16
N TYR A 210 8.85 -7.49 11.38
CA TYR A 210 8.78 -8.92 11.05
C TYR A 210 8.99 -9.20 9.56
N ILE A 211 9.38 -8.21 8.75
CA ILE A 211 9.35 -8.27 7.29
C ILE A 211 10.11 -9.48 6.70
N THR A 212 11.18 -9.93 7.36
CA THR A 212 11.99 -11.11 6.99
C THR A 212 11.29 -12.45 7.24
N THR A 213 10.10 -12.44 7.86
CA THR A 213 9.28 -13.63 8.14
C THR A 213 7.83 -13.46 7.66
N LEU A 214 7.50 -12.33 7.02
CA LEU A 214 6.18 -12.01 6.52
C LEU A 214 6.04 -12.40 5.05
N THR A 215 4.90 -12.96 4.69
CA THR A 215 4.44 -13.05 3.30
C THR A 215 3.16 -12.26 3.19
N VAL A 216 3.12 -11.30 2.27
CA VAL A 216 2.01 -10.37 2.08
C VAL A 216 1.55 -10.42 0.63
N ASP A 217 0.25 -10.59 0.43
CA ASP A 217 -0.42 -10.42 -0.85
C ASP A 217 -1.13 -9.07 -0.87
N LEU A 218 -0.88 -8.27 -1.90
CA LEU A 218 -1.51 -6.97 -2.14
C LEU A 218 -2.21 -6.98 -3.49
N ALA A 219 -3.49 -6.59 -3.54
CA ALA A 219 -4.24 -6.39 -4.77
C ALA A 219 -4.76 -4.95 -4.87
N PHE A 220 -4.49 -4.31 -5.99
CA PHE A 220 -4.94 -2.95 -6.31
C PHE A 220 -6.18 -3.04 -7.19
N LEU A 221 -7.22 -2.30 -6.84
CA LEU A 221 -8.49 -2.23 -7.58
C LEU A 221 -9.02 -0.79 -7.59
N ILE A 222 -9.90 -0.49 -8.55
CA ILE A 222 -10.74 0.70 -8.49
C ILE A 222 -12.09 0.21 -7.95
N GLU A 223 -12.49 0.71 -6.77
CA GLU A 223 -13.78 0.39 -6.16
C GLU A 223 -14.90 0.70 -7.16
N GLY A 224 -15.86 -0.20 -7.37
CA GLY A 224 -17.08 0.06 -8.15
C GLY A 224 -18.15 0.68 -7.25
N GLN A 225 -18.78 1.79 -7.64
CA GLN A 225 -19.82 2.49 -6.87
C GLN A 225 -21.18 2.55 -7.59
N THR A 226 -21.27 2.09 -8.85
CA THR A 226 -22.53 1.94 -9.59
C THR A 226 -22.66 0.51 -10.15
N GLU A 227 -23.89 0.07 -10.45
CA GLU A 227 -24.15 -1.28 -10.99
C GLU A 227 -23.38 -1.54 -12.30
N SER A 228 -23.24 -0.53 -13.15
CA SER A 228 -22.45 -0.58 -14.40
C SER A 228 -20.94 -0.77 -14.20
N GLU A 229 -20.46 -0.65 -12.96
CA GLU A 229 -19.06 -0.83 -12.59
C GLU A 229 -18.80 -2.18 -11.91
N LEU A 230 -19.83 -3.03 -11.81
CA LEU A 230 -19.77 -4.35 -11.20
C LEU A 230 -19.77 -5.48 -12.28
N PRO A 231 -19.16 -6.63 -11.99
CA PRO A 231 -18.34 -6.90 -10.80
C PRO A 231 -17.06 -6.09 -10.78
N GLU A 232 -16.54 -5.81 -9.58
CA GLU A 232 -15.22 -5.20 -9.43
C GLU A 232 -14.15 -6.10 -10.07
N ARG A 233 -13.13 -5.51 -10.68
CA ARG A 233 -12.00 -6.21 -11.29
C ARG A 233 -10.68 -5.72 -10.67
N ILE A 234 -9.78 -6.66 -10.42
CA ILE A 234 -8.45 -6.37 -9.88
C ILE A 234 -7.59 -5.79 -11.00
N LEU A 235 -6.92 -4.67 -10.72
CA LEU A 235 -5.97 -4.06 -11.65
C LEU A 235 -4.73 -4.93 -11.78
N GLY A 236 -4.15 -5.29 -10.63
CA GLY A 236 -3.01 -6.19 -10.52
C GLY A 236 -2.76 -6.53 -9.07
N ALA A 237 -2.03 -7.62 -8.84
CA ALA A 237 -1.65 -8.05 -7.52
C ALA A 237 -0.18 -8.49 -7.45
N VAL A 238 0.41 -8.28 -6.28
CA VAL A 238 1.79 -8.65 -5.96
C VAL A 238 1.83 -9.38 -4.63
N ARG A 239 2.62 -10.45 -4.59
CA ARG A 239 3.10 -11.10 -3.38
C ARG A 239 4.53 -10.65 -3.17
N PHE A 240 4.90 -10.31 -1.95
CA PHE A 240 6.30 -10.31 -1.54
C PHE A 240 6.45 -11.08 -0.24
N SER A 241 7.61 -11.70 -0.05
CA SER A 241 7.85 -12.58 1.08
C SER A 241 9.25 -12.39 1.62
N GLU A 242 9.35 -12.35 2.94
CA GLU A 242 10.62 -12.40 3.67
C GLU A 242 11.60 -11.33 3.16
N LEU A 243 11.10 -10.13 2.82
CA LEU A 243 11.95 -9.10 2.24
C LEU A 243 13.05 -8.73 3.23
N ASN A 244 14.30 -8.80 2.76
CA ASN A 244 15.45 -8.40 3.55
C ASN A 244 15.70 -6.90 3.38
N PRO A 245 15.59 -6.05 4.42
CA PRO A 245 15.91 -4.63 4.32
C PRO A 245 17.32 -4.35 3.79
N ALA A 246 18.29 -5.24 4.06
CA ALA A 246 19.65 -5.11 3.54
C ALA A 246 19.75 -5.28 2.01
N SER A 247 18.79 -6.00 1.40
CA SER A 247 18.73 -6.21 -0.05
C SER A 247 18.10 -5.04 -0.83
N ALA A 248 17.54 -4.05 -0.11
CA ALA A 248 16.97 -2.87 -0.75
C ALA A 248 18.04 -2.12 -1.55
N LYS A 249 17.79 -1.88 -2.83
CA LYS A 249 18.72 -1.16 -3.70
C LYS A 249 18.72 0.32 -3.29
N PRO A 250 19.89 0.95 -3.14
CA PRO A 250 19.94 2.41 -3.10
C PRO A 250 19.51 2.95 -4.48
N ILE A 251 18.85 4.10 -4.50
CA ILE A 251 18.60 4.84 -5.74
C ILE A 251 19.53 6.05 -5.79
N ASP A 252 20.13 6.27 -6.96
CA ASP A 252 20.88 7.49 -7.23
C ASP A 252 19.87 8.63 -7.41
N LEU A 253 19.80 9.51 -6.41
CA LEU A 253 18.98 10.72 -6.50
C LEU A 253 19.70 11.72 -7.43
N PRO A 254 18.97 12.40 -8.34
CA PRO A 254 19.53 13.50 -9.09
C PRO A 254 20.14 14.53 -8.13
N SER A 255 21.37 14.97 -8.41
CA SER A 255 22.15 15.87 -7.56
C SER A 255 21.47 17.21 -7.25
N ASP A 256 20.43 17.58 -8.00
CA ASP A 256 19.70 18.84 -7.84
C ASP A 256 18.73 18.85 -6.64
N GLU A 257 18.45 17.70 -6.01
CA GLU A 257 17.65 17.64 -4.77
C GLU A 257 18.48 17.70 -3.48
N LEU A 258 19.82 17.76 -3.58
CA LEU A 258 20.71 17.88 -2.42
C LEU A 258 20.97 19.33 -2.00
N THR A 259 20.35 20.31 -2.65
CA THR A 259 20.45 21.74 -2.31
C THR A 259 19.13 22.32 -1.81
N GLU A 260 18.52 21.69 -0.80
CA GLU A 260 17.72 22.41 0.20
C GLU A 260 18.06 21.87 1.60
N ASN A 261 19.27 22.20 2.06
CA ASN A 261 19.50 22.39 3.48
C ASN A 261 19.09 23.82 3.85
N PRO A 262 18.16 23.97 4.79
CA PRO A 262 18.37 24.89 5.88
C PRO A 262 18.79 24.06 7.08
N GLU A 263 20.04 24.20 7.47
CA GLU A 263 20.40 24.03 8.88
C GLU A 263 19.37 24.77 9.73
N SER A 264 18.53 24.04 10.45
CA SER A 264 17.87 24.58 11.62
C SER A 264 18.14 23.64 12.78
N SER A 265 19.07 24.12 13.58
CA SER A 265 19.32 23.73 14.96
C SER A 265 18.02 23.39 15.69
N LEU A 266 17.98 22.20 16.26
CA LEU A 266 17.01 21.86 17.30
C LEU A 266 17.13 22.87 18.45
N PRO A 267 16.07 23.59 18.83
CA PRO A 267 16.06 24.28 20.11
C PRO A 267 15.83 23.23 21.19
N THR A 268 16.83 23.05 22.05
CA THR A 268 16.81 22.22 23.27
C THR A 268 15.83 22.72 24.35
N SER A 269 14.72 23.37 23.99
CA SER A 269 13.86 24.13 24.91
C SER A 269 12.36 23.89 24.78
N TRP A 270 11.93 22.71 24.32
CA TRP A 270 10.49 22.34 24.33
C TRP A 270 10.11 21.24 25.34
N TRP A 271 11.10 20.61 26.00
CA TRP A 271 10.89 19.54 26.99
C TRP A 271 10.79 20.02 28.46
N LYS A 272 10.55 21.31 28.72
CA LYS A 272 10.40 21.86 30.08
C LYS A 272 9.01 22.40 30.44
N SER A 273 7.96 22.16 29.65
CA SER A 273 6.61 22.67 29.98
C SER A 273 5.45 21.66 29.89
N LEU A 274 5.69 20.37 29.70
CA LEU A 274 4.62 19.34 29.73
C LEU A 274 4.64 18.45 30.99
N GLY A 275 5.40 18.86 32.00
CA GLY A 275 5.49 18.18 33.29
C GLY A 275 4.93 19.01 34.43
N GLN A 276 3.67 19.47 34.34
CA GLN A 276 2.84 19.99 35.44
C GLN A 276 1.48 20.42 34.87
N GLY A 277 0.46 19.55 34.88
CA GLY A 277 -0.85 19.95 34.35
C GLY A 277 -1.96 18.91 34.30
N PHE A 278 -1.81 17.72 34.88
CA PHE A 278 -2.89 16.73 34.95
C PHE A 278 -3.05 16.17 36.36
N SER A 279 -3.49 17.04 37.27
CA SER A 279 -4.10 16.66 38.55
C SER A 279 -5.14 17.73 38.88
N ASN A 280 -6.38 17.52 38.45
CA ASN A 280 -7.64 18.03 39.02
C ASN A 280 -8.71 18.09 37.92
N LEU A 281 -9.56 17.08 37.83
CA LEU A 281 -11.02 17.20 37.67
C LEU A 281 -11.63 15.80 37.55
N ILE A 282 -11.89 15.23 38.71
CA ILE A 282 -12.77 14.08 38.93
C ILE A 282 -14.04 14.62 39.62
N HIS A 283 -15.21 14.20 39.11
CA HIS A 283 -16.58 14.30 39.64
C HIS A 283 -17.31 15.67 39.68
N LYS A 284 -18.45 15.75 38.95
CA LYS A 284 -19.80 15.84 39.56
C LYS A 284 -20.93 15.55 38.56
N ASP A 285 -21.95 14.83 39.04
CA ASP A 285 -23.14 14.30 38.33
C ASP A 285 -24.39 15.20 38.41
N THR A 286 -25.18 15.22 37.30
CA THR A 286 -26.67 15.33 37.06
C THR A 286 -27.60 16.37 37.75
N PRO A 287 -28.91 16.53 37.36
CA PRO A 287 -29.63 16.27 36.07
C PRO A 287 -30.62 17.41 35.64
N GLU A 288 -31.13 17.39 34.39
CA GLU A 288 -32.55 17.67 34.03
C GLU A 288 -32.84 17.47 32.52
N SER A 289 -34.10 17.20 32.16
CA SER A 289 -34.65 16.84 30.83
C SER A 289 -36.07 17.42 30.70
N PRO A 290 -36.87 17.28 29.60
CA PRO A 290 -36.60 16.98 28.17
C PRO A 290 -37.32 17.96 27.19
N SER A 291 -37.01 17.92 25.88
CA SER A 291 -38.04 18.10 24.82
C SER A 291 -37.54 17.67 23.41
N SER A 292 -38.51 17.11 22.69
CA SER A 292 -38.55 16.40 21.38
C SER A 292 -38.25 17.28 20.15
N VAL A 293 -37.77 16.80 18.98
CA VAL A 293 -38.47 16.06 17.90
C VAL A 293 -37.41 15.79 16.77
N SER A 294 -37.00 14.54 16.54
CA SER A 294 -37.28 13.62 15.40
C SER A 294 -36.34 13.62 14.18
N THR A 295 -35.70 12.46 13.99
CA THR A 295 -35.49 11.67 12.73
C THR A 295 -34.81 12.32 11.51
N HIS A 296 -33.56 11.91 11.25
CA HIS A 296 -33.24 10.90 10.23
C HIS A 296 -31.75 10.52 10.37
N VAL A 297 -31.46 9.28 10.77
CA VAL A 297 -30.11 8.75 10.96
C VAL A 297 -30.03 7.38 10.29
N ASN A 298 -28.88 7.18 9.61
CA ASN A 298 -28.25 5.95 9.13
C ASN A 298 -28.57 5.44 7.72
N ASP A 299 -27.62 5.64 6.80
CA ASP A 299 -26.79 4.52 6.30
C ASP A 299 -25.61 5.02 5.45
N TYR A 300 -24.56 5.55 6.10
CA TYR A 300 -23.27 5.85 5.45
C TYR A 300 -22.13 5.76 6.46
N GLN A 301 -21.90 4.60 7.06
CA GLN A 301 -20.61 4.30 7.72
C GLN A 301 -20.34 2.80 7.71
N GLU A 302 -19.84 2.30 6.59
CA GLU A 302 -19.10 1.03 6.55
C GLU A 302 -17.78 1.26 5.79
N ILE A 303 -16.94 2.11 6.39
CA ILE A 303 -15.54 2.33 6.00
C ILE A 303 -14.75 2.20 7.29
N VAL A 304 -13.97 1.12 7.38
CA VAL A 304 -12.95 0.80 8.40
C VAL A 304 -13.17 1.52 9.74
N ARG A 305 -14.09 1.00 10.57
CA ARG A 305 -13.87 1.14 12.01
C ARG A 305 -12.69 0.24 12.34
N ILE A 306 -11.50 0.83 12.50
CA ILE A 306 -10.56 0.30 13.47
C ILE A 306 -11.39 0.14 14.73
N SER A 307 -11.65 -1.10 15.14
CA SER A 307 -12.42 -1.36 16.35
C SER A 307 -11.83 -0.47 17.44
N PRO A 308 -12.63 0.23 18.27
CA PRO A 308 -12.11 0.92 19.45
C PRO A 308 -11.17 0.01 20.25
N LYS A 309 -11.46 -1.30 20.23
CA LYS A 309 -10.65 -2.37 20.80
C LYS A 309 -9.29 -2.57 20.12
N LEU A 310 -9.15 -2.31 18.82
CA LEU A 310 -7.88 -2.38 18.09
C LEU A 310 -7.01 -1.15 18.36
N ALA A 311 -7.60 0.05 18.43
CA ALA A 311 -6.90 1.25 18.88
C ALA A 311 -6.45 1.13 20.35
N GLU A 312 -7.32 0.57 21.20
CA GLU A 312 -7.04 0.29 22.61
C GLU A 312 -6.01 -0.83 22.78
N ASN A 313 -6.05 -1.90 21.96
CA ASN A 313 -5.03 -2.95 21.96
C ASN A 313 -3.68 -2.44 21.46
N MET A 314 -3.66 -1.59 20.42
CA MET A 314 -2.46 -0.91 19.91
C MET A 314 -1.86 0.01 20.98
N LEU A 315 -2.68 0.82 21.65
CA LEU A 315 -2.26 1.66 22.77
C LEU A 315 -1.76 0.81 23.94
N THR A 316 -2.41 -0.31 24.24
CA THR A 316 -2.00 -1.23 25.31
C THR A 316 -0.67 -1.94 24.99
N LEU A 317 -0.46 -2.33 23.72
CA LEU A 317 0.78 -2.91 23.22
C LEU A 317 1.93 -1.88 23.20
N LEU A 318 1.64 -0.62 22.87
CA LEU A 318 2.62 0.47 22.87
C LEU A 318 2.93 0.97 24.29
N TYR A 319 1.97 0.93 25.23
CA TYR A 319 2.18 1.37 26.62
C TYR A 319 2.76 0.27 27.54
N ARG A 320 2.52 -1.03 27.29
CA ARG A 320 3.17 -2.11 28.05
C ARG A 320 4.54 -2.44 27.48
N ARG A 321 5.54 -1.63 27.82
CA ARG A 321 6.93 -2.13 27.95
C ARG A 321 7.00 -3.10 29.14
N ASN A 322 6.62 -4.36 28.95
CA ASN A 322 7.11 -5.45 29.79
C ASN A 322 8.19 -6.21 29.04
N TRP A 323 9.41 -5.72 29.21
CA TRP A 323 10.68 -6.20 28.66
C TRP A 323 11.07 -7.61 29.13
N GLU A 324 10.39 -8.18 30.13
CA GLU A 324 10.80 -9.42 30.81
C GLU A 324 10.21 -10.71 30.21
N ALA A 325 9.27 -10.65 29.26
CA ALA A 325 8.65 -11.85 28.68
C ALA A 325 9.34 -12.38 27.40
N LEU A 326 10.36 -11.68 26.88
CA LEU A 326 11.00 -11.99 25.59
C LEU A 326 12.45 -12.49 25.70
N PHE A 327 13.01 -12.58 26.92
CA PHE A 327 14.32 -13.19 27.18
C PHE A 327 14.23 -14.07 28.43
N PRO A 328 14.18 -15.41 28.34
CA PRO A 328 14.40 -16.24 29.52
C PRO A 328 15.86 -16.07 29.98
N PRO A 329 16.14 -16.06 31.29
CA PRO A 329 17.50 -15.99 31.78
C PRO A 329 18.32 -17.17 31.23
N VAL A 330 19.52 -16.87 30.74
CA VAL A 330 20.53 -17.90 30.48
C VAL A 330 21.02 -18.36 31.85
N ASP A 331 20.67 -19.58 32.22
CA ASP A 331 21.23 -20.22 33.41
C ASP A 331 22.75 -20.34 33.25
N GLY A 332 23.47 -19.55 34.02
CA GLY A 332 24.90 -19.70 34.23
C GLY A 332 25.15 -20.67 35.37
N SER A 333 25.88 -21.75 35.08
CA SER A 333 26.67 -22.50 36.04
C SER A 333 27.97 -21.78 36.35
#